data_AF-A0A1E7Z9B2-F1
#
_entry.id   AF-A0A1E7Z9B2-F1
#
_cell.length_a   1.000
_cell.length_b   1.000
_cell.length_c   1.000
_cell.angle_alpha   90.00
_cell.angle_beta   90.00
_cell.angle_gamma   90.00
#
_symmetry.space_group_name_H-M   'P 1'
#
loop_
_entity.id
_entity.type
_entity.pdbx_description
1 polymer ?
#
loop_
_entity_poly.entity_id
_entity_poly.type
_entity_poly.pdbx_seq_one_letter_code
_entity_poly.pdbx_strand_id
1 'polypeptide(L)'
;MMGCFRSGTNFAKSLLESNYECKIKNHVFGWKHGFLPIMSEDSNAEYKFIFDTAFFITKNPFSLLVSLFNYHNEVQRNLIAPNVFSDFLRSKLIVHDQAQANSVQLRFSSPVDYWNAMNWNYASHKDFVHVRYESLVEYPEVITKKLADKLDLSPKEAAFFVPEKKVKRTNDNDKLTSKEDYMTEQNFDRSAYMKNQYMKNFSAEDIALVASELDRELIEKLGYTPLMQELYKDY
;
A
#
# COMPACT_ATOMS: atom_id res chain seq x y z
N MET A 1 -5.58 -9.52 0.17
CA MET A 1 -5.21 -8.09 0.19
C MET A 1 -3.91 -7.90 -0.57
N MET A 2 -3.87 -6.92 -1.48
CA MET A 2 -2.65 -6.51 -2.20
C MET A 2 -2.30 -5.04 -1.90
N GLY A 3 -1.08 -4.64 -2.21
CA GLY A 3 -0.68 -3.24 -2.16
C GLY A 3 0.83 -3.09 -2.28
N CYS A 4 1.29 -1.93 -2.73
CA CYS A 4 2.72 -1.62 -2.73
C CYS A 4 3.29 -1.72 -1.31
N PHE A 5 4.59 -1.97 -1.20
CA PHE A 5 5.32 -1.67 0.03
C PHE A 5 4.93 -0.30 0.56
N ARG A 6 4.58 -0.25 1.85
CA ARG A 6 4.25 1.00 2.57
C ARG A 6 2.95 1.68 2.13
N SER A 7 2.06 0.99 1.42
CA SER A 7 0.75 1.52 1.04
C SER A 7 -0.29 1.53 2.17
N GLY A 8 0.00 0.93 3.33
CA GLY A 8 -0.94 0.86 4.46
C GLY A 8 -1.60 -0.50 4.67
N THR A 9 -1.13 -1.55 4.00
CA THR A 9 -1.63 -2.93 4.14
C THR A 9 -1.76 -3.39 5.59
N ASN A 10 -0.79 -3.09 6.44
CA ASN A 10 -0.84 -3.52 7.86
C ASN A 10 -1.86 -2.72 8.67
N PHE A 11 -2.12 -1.46 8.30
CA PHE A 11 -3.12 -0.64 8.97
C PHE A 11 -4.52 -1.16 8.66
N ALA A 12 -4.83 -1.43 7.38
CA ALA A 12 -6.09 -2.06 7.02
C ALA A 12 -6.27 -3.45 7.62
N LYS A 13 -5.21 -4.28 7.62
CA LYS A 13 -5.22 -5.58 8.31
C LYS A 13 -5.60 -5.41 9.77
N SER A 14 -4.96 -4.49 10.49
CA SER A 14 -5.26 -4.25 11.90
C SER A 14 -6.70 -3.78 12.12
N LEU A 15 -7.23 -2.92 11.25
CA LEU A 15 -8.60 -2.43 11.35
C LEU A 15 -9.62 -3.55 11.09
N LEU A 16 -9.43 -4.34 10.04
CA LEU A 16 -10.35 -5.42 9.70
C LEU A 16 -10.32 -6.54 10.75
N GLU A 17 -9.14 -7.02 11.13
CA GLU A 17 -9.01 -8.13 12.09
C GLU A 17 -9.38 -7.73 13.52
N SER A 18 -9.30 -6.44 13.87
CA SER A 18 -9.71 -5.94 15.20
C SER A 18 -11.22 -5.73 15.33
N ASN A 19 -11.91 -5.44 14.22
CA ASN A 19 -13.31 -4.99 14.23
C ASN A 19 -14.31 -5.96 13.57
N TYR A 20 -13.84 -6.93 12.77
CA TYR A 20 -14.69 -7.87 12.04
C TYR A 20 -14.20 -9.31 12.23
N GLU A 21 -15.11 -10.27 12.07
CA GLU A 21 -14.84 -11.71 12.13
C GLU A 21 -14.11 -12.19 10.87
N CYS A 22 -12.84 -11.84 10.76
CA CYS A 22 -12.02 -12.18 9.60
C CYS A 22 -10.55 -12.40 9.95
N LYS A 23 -9.83 -13.04 9.01
CA LYS A 23 -8.37 -13.11 9.02
C LYS A 23 -7.85 -12.72 7.64
N ILE A 24 -7.13 -11.61 7.56
CA ILE A 24 -6.55 -11.10 6.32
C ILE A 24 -5.29 -11.89 6.01
N LYS A 25 -5.32 -12.54 4.84
CA LYS A 25 -4.22 -13.33 4.29
C LYS A 25 -3.37 -12.49 3.34
N ASN A 26 -2.04 -12.62 3.47
CA ASN A 26 -1.05 -11.89 2.70
C ASN A 26 -0.45 -12.69 1.52
N HIS A 27 -0.83 -13.96 1.35
CA HIS A 27 -0.24 -14.86 0.34
C HIS A 27 -1.24 -15.43 -0.68
N VAL A 28 -2.52 -15.05 -0.63
CA VAL A 28 -3.58 -15.62 -1.49
C VAL A 28 -3.30 -15.40 -2.98
N PHE A 29 -2.69 -14.26 -3.33
CA PHE A 29 -2.36 -13.89 -4.70
C PHE A 29 -0.86 -14.01 -4.99
N GLY A 30 -0.16 -14.86 -4.24
CA GLY A 30 1.31 -14.83 -4.16
C GLY A 30 1.79 -13.74 -3.20
N TRP A 31 2.97 -13.17 -3.45
CA TRP A 31 3.51 -12.13 -2.59
C TRP A 31 2.65 -10.87 -2.66
N LYS A 32 2.09 -10.40 -1.52
CA LYS A 32 1.21 -9.21 -1.48
C LYS A 32 1.78 -7.90 -2.06
N HIS A 33 3.10 -7.85 -2.24
CA HIS A 33 3.83 -6.71 -2.81
C HIS A 33 4.34 -6.99 -4.23
N GLY A 34 3.97 -8.13 -4.82
CA GLY A 34 4.23 -8.50 -6.21
C GLY A 34 3.01 -8.30 -7.09
N PHE A 35 3.18 -8.53 -8.39
CA PHE A 35 2.09 -8.42 -9.36
C PHE A 35 1.06 -9.55 -9.19
N LEU A 36 -0.20 -9.26 -9.52
CA LEU A 36 -1.15 -10.27 -9.94
C LEU A 36 -0.61 -10.93 -11.20
N PRO A 37 -0.42 -12.26 -11.21
CA PRO A 37 0.14 -12.93 -12.36
C PRO A 37 -0.87 -12.93 -13.52
N ILE A 38 -0.35 -12.78 -14.74
CA ILE A 38 -1.13 -12.99 -15.96
C ILE A 38 -1.15 -14.49 -16.22
N MET A 39 -2.33 -15.08 -16.18
CA MET A 39 -2.55 -16.50 -16.43
C MET A 39 -2.99 -16.69 -17.88
N SER A 40 -2.18 -17.42 -18.67
CA SER A 40 -2.60 -17.86 -20.00
C SER A 40 -3.64 -18.98 -19.88
N GLU A 41 -4.65 -19.01 -20.74
CA GLU A 41 -5.64 -20.09 -20.81
C GLU A 41 -4.99 -21.45 -21.10
N ASP A 42 -3.87 -21.46 -21.83
CA ASP A 42 -3.09 -22.65 -22.15
C ASP A 42 -2.12 -23.07 -21.03
N SER A 43 -2.09 -22.35 -19.91
CA SER A 43 -1.20 -22.68 -18.80
C SER A 43 -1.75 -23.86 -18.02
N ASN A 44 -0.94 -24.91 -17.88
CA ASN A 44 -1.24 -26.03 -16.98
C ASN A 44 -1.07 -25.65 -15.49
N ALA A 45 -0.69 -24.41 -15.18
CA ALA A 45 -0.55 -23.96 -13.80
C ALA A 45 -1.93 -23.58 -13.24
N GLU A 46 -2.43 -24.40 -12.32
CA GLU A 46 -3.68 -24.11 -11.61
C GLU A 46 -3.44 -23.08 -10.51
N TYR A 47 -3.87 -21.83 -10.74
CA TYR A 47 -3.96 -20.82 -9.69
C TYR A 47 -5.44 -20.56 -9.36
N LYS A 48 -5.82 -20.82 -8.11
CA LYS A 48 -7.15 -20.50 -7.58
C LYS A 48 -7.08 -19.23 -6.77
N PHE A 49 -7.35 -18.11 -7.43
CA PHE A 49 -7.49 -16.81 -6.77
C PHE A 49 -8.93 -16.59 -6.33
N ILE A 50 -9.12 -16.13 -5.09
CA ILE A 50 -10.44 -15.83 -4.53
C ILE A 50 -10.67 -14.33 -4.63
N PHE A 51 -11.15 -13.88 -5.80
CA PHE A 51 -11.34 -12.46 -6.10
C PHE A 51 -12.52 -11.83 -5.36
N ASP A 52 -13.56 -12.61 -5.03
CA ASP A 52 -14.76 -12.12 -4.35
C ASP A 52 -14.48 -11.51 -2.97
N THR A 53 -13.35 -11.90 -2.36
CA THR A 53 -12.90 -11.38 -1.06
C THR A 53 -11.60 -10.56 -1.18
N ALA A 54 -11.31 -10.04 -2.38
CA ALA A 54 -10.08 -9.33 -2.67
C ALA A 54 -10.23 -7.81 -2.60
N PHE A 55 -9.18 -7.17 -2.09
CA PHE A 55 -9.03 -5.73 -2.13
C PHE A 55 -7.56 -5.35 -2.23
N PHE A 56 -7.29 -4.15 -2.72
CA PHE A 56 -5.97 -3.54 -2.71
C PHE A 56 -6.00 -2.15 -2.10
N ILE A 57 -4.86 -1.76 -1.58
CA ILE A 57 -4.68 -0.43 -0.98
C ILE A 57 -3.63 0.33 -1.75
N THR A 58 -4.02 1.52 -2.19
CA THR A 58 -3.11 2.51 -2.72
C THR A 58 -2.92 3.63 -1.72
N LYS A 59 -1.71 4.17 -1.70
CA LYS A 59 -1.36 5.40 -0.98
C LYS A 59 -0.97 6.43 -2.03
N ASN A 60 -1.27 7.70 -1.78
CA ASN A 60 -0.91 8.75 -2.70
C ASN A 60 0.60 8.69 -3.03
N PRO A 61 0.99 9.00 -4.28
CA PRO A 61 2.34 8.73 -4.76
C PRO A 61 3.41 9.44 -3.94
N PHE A 62 3.26 10.73 -3.66
CA PHE A 62 4.24 11.50 -2.88
C PHE A 62 4.47 10.93 -1.48
N SER A 63 3.40 10.60 -0.76
CA SER A 63 3.51 9.99 0.56
C SER A 63 4.05 8.56 0.51
N LEU A 64 3.72 7.79 -0.53
CA LEU A 64 4.31 6.47 -0.75
C LEU A 64 5.82 6.59 -0.93
N LEU A 65 6.30 7.48 -1.79
CA LEU A 65 7.71 7.67 -2.12
C LEU A 65 8.57 7.96 -0.88
N VAL A 66 8.13 8.90 -0.04
CA VAL A 66 8.81 9.20 1.24
C VAL A 66 8.79 7.97 2.16
N SER A 67 7.66 7.28 2.25
CA SER A 67 7.53 6.10 3.11
C SER A 67 8.39 4.93 2.63
N LEU A 68 8.54 4.78 1.32
CA LEU A 68 9.33 3.75 0.66
C LEU A 68 10.82 4.02 0.83
N PHE A 69 11.26 5.26 0.65
CA PHE A 69 12.63 5.70 0.92
C PHE A 69 13.03 5.48 2.38
N ASN A 70 12.19 5.93 3.33
CA ASN A 70 12.46 5.72 4.76
C ASN A 70 12.55 4.23 5.08
N TYR A 71 11.66 3.41 4.52
CA TYR A 71 11.72 1.96 4.69
C TYR A 71 12.98 1.34 4.09
N HIS A 72 13.40 1.78 2.90
CA HIS A 72 14.65 1.33 2.27
C HIS A 72 15.84 1.61 3.20
N ASN A 73 15.96 2.83 3.72
CA ASN A 73 17.05 3.23 4.60
C ASN A 73 17.02 2.57 5.98
N GLU A 74 15.84 2.38 6.56
CA GLU A 74 15.69 1.76 7.89
C GLU A 74 15.93 0.25 7.87
N VAL A 75 15.52 -0.43 6.77
CA VAL A 75 15.39 -1.88 6.75
C VAL A 75 16.44 -2.54 5.87
N GLN A 76 16.76 -1.96 4.71
CA GLN A 76 17.78 -2.46 3.79
C GLN A 76 17.62 -3.94 3.41
N ARG A 77 16.38 -4.38 3.18
CA ARG A 77 16.05 -5.79 2.89
C ARG A 77 15.53 -6.04 1.49
N ASN A 78 14.37 -5.46 1.17
CA ASN A 78 13.58 -5.83 -0.02
C ASN A 78 13.77 -4.90 -1.21
N LEU A 79 14.56 -3.83 -1.06
CA LEU A 79 14.70 -2.74 -2.02
C LEU A 79 16.18 -2.44 -2.25
N ILE A 80 16.58 -2.37 -3.52
CA ILE A 80 17.89 -1.88 -3.94
C ILE A 80 17.66 -0.55 -4.65
N ALA A 81 18.19 0.52 -4.05
CA ALA A 81 18.11 1.90 -4.52
C ALA A 81 19.18 2.75 -3.80
N PRO A 82 19.40 4.01 -4.20
CA PRO A 82 20.19 4.99 -3.45
C PRO A 82 19.57 5.39 -2.11
N ASN A 83 20.42 5.85 -1.19
CA ASN A 83 20.06 6.28 0.17
C ASN A 83 19.92 7.82 0.31
N VAL A 84 20.05 8.56 -0.79
CA VAL A 84 19.75 10.01 -0.88
C VAL A 84 18.41 10.17 -1.57
N PHE A 85 17.50 10.99 -1.02
CA PHE A 85 16.11 11.04 -1.47
C PHE A 85 15.96 11.49 -2.94
N SER A 86 16.66 12.55 -3.34
CA SER A 86 16.61 13.06 -4.71
C SER A 86 17.18 12.05 -5.72
N ASP A 87 18.27 11.35 -5.36
CA ASP A 87 18.83 10.28 -6.18
C ASP A 87 17.90 9.07 -6.26
N PHE A 88 17.26 8.71 -5.13
CA PHE A 88 16.28 7.63 -5.07
C PHE A 88 15.17 7.84 -6.10
N LEU A 89 14.59 9.04 -6.17
CA LEU A 89 13.54 9.37 -7.14
C LEU A 89 13.97 9.22 -8.61
N ARG A 90 15.26 9.46 -8.91
CA ARG A 90 15.83 9.45 -10.28
C ARG A 90 16.49 8.11 -10.65
N SER A 91 16.44 7.14 -9.75
CA SER A 91 17.15 5.88 -9.91
C SER A 91 16.22 4.73 -10.21
N LYS A 92 16.78 3.66 -10.78
CA LYS A 92 16.07 2.40 -10.90
C LYS A 92 15.77 1.84 -9.52
N LEU A 93 14.55 1.35 -9.33
CA LEU A 93 14.16 0.62 -8.14
C LEU A 93 14.13 -0.87 -8.44
N ILE A 94 14.84 -1.66 -7.65
CA ILE A 94 14.73 -3.13 -7.70
C ILE A 94 14.02 -3.60 -6.43
N VAL A 95 13.00 -4.42 -6.61
CA VAL A 95 12.18 -5.02 -5.55
C VAL A 95 12.35 -6.53 -5.59
N HIS A 96 12.62 -7.14 -4.44
CA HIS A 96 12.79 -8.60 -4.31
C HIS A 96 12.38 -9.10 -2.93
N ASP A 97 12.11 -10.40 -2.82
CA ASP A 97 11.88 -11.03 -1.52
C ASP A 97 13.20 -11.54 -0.92
N GLN A 98 13.76 -10.79 0.05
CA GLN A 98 14.99 -11.21 0.72
C GLN A 98 14.83 -12.52 1.53
N ALA A 99 13.60 -12.92 1.89
CA ALA A 99 13.39 -14.19 2.58
C ALA A 99 13.66 -15.40 1.67
N GLN A 100 13.76 -15.20 0.36
CA GLN A 100 14.05 -16.22 -0.63
C GLN A 100 15.40 -15.92 -1.33
N ALA A 101 16.41 -16.77 -1.09
CA ALA A 101 17.78 -16.55 -1.56
C ALA A 101 17.89 -16.33 -3.09
N ASN A 102 17.03 -16.98 -3.87
CA ASN A 102 16.95 -16.86 -5.34
C ASN A 102 15.63 -16.19 -5.77
N SER A 103 15.18 -15.18 -5.02
CA SER A 103 13.97 -14.45 -5.36
C SER A 103 14.11 -13.76 -6.71
N VAL A 104 13.06 -13.85 -7.52
CA VAL A 104 12.93 -13.05 -8.73
C VAL A 104 12.92 -11.56 -8.38
N GLN A 105 13.52 -10.76 -9.26
CA GLN A 105 13.61 -9.32 -9.07
C GLN A 105 12.63 -8.62 -9.99
N LEU A 106 11.84 -7.71 -9.43
CA LEU A 106 11.08 -6.73 -10.20
C LEU A 106 11.95 -5.48 -10.35
N ARG A 107 12.09 -4.99 -11.58
CA ARG A 107 12.93 -3.83 -11.91
C ARG A 107 12.08 -2.74 -12.53
N PHE A 108 12.13 -1.57 -11.93
CA PHE A 108 11.39 -0.38 -12.36
C PHE A 108 12.37 0.72 -12.74
N SER A 109 11.96 1.57 -13.68
CA SER A 109 12.78 2.68 -14.17
C SER A 109 12.95 3.76 -13.11
N SER A 110 11.93 3.96 -12.27
CA SER A 110 11.92 4.85 -11.11
C SER A 110 11.01 4.32 -10.00
N PRO A 111 11.07 4.87 -8.77
CA PRO A 111 10.07 4.60 -7.75
C PRO A 111 8.65 5.06 -8.12
N VAL A 112 8.50 6.02 -9.04
CA VAL A 112 7.19 6.44 -9.59
C VAL A 112 6.67 5.38 -10.55
N ASP A 113 7.52 4.84 -11.43
CA ASP A 113 7.21 3.71 -12.30
C ASP A 113 6.75 2.49 -11.50
N TYR A 114 7.40 2.21 -10.36
CA TYR A 114 6.92 1.20 -9.41
C TYR A 114 5.51 1.50 -8.88
N TRP A 115 5.20 2.74 -8.52
CA TRP A 115 3.84 3.11 -8.10
C TRP A 115 2.84 2.89 -9.23
N ASN A 116 3.15 3.35 -10.45
CA ASN A 116 2.28 3.24 -11.62
C ASN A 116 2.01 1.76 -11.95
N ALA A 117 3.06 0.98 -12.19
CA ALA A 117 2.96 -0.39 -12.66
C ALA A 117 2.18 -1.28 -11.68
N MET A 118 2.50 -1.20 -10.38
CA MET A 118 1.86 -2.05 -9.38
C MET A 118 0.38 -1.71 -9.21
N ASN A 119 0.04 -0.41 -9.09
CA ASN A 119 -1.34 -0.01 -8.90
C ASN A 119 -2.17 -0.19 -10.17
N TRP A 120 -1.59 -0.01 -11.35
CA TRP A 120 -2.26 -0.34 -12.62
C TRP A 120 -2.60 -1.83 -12.70
N ASN A 121 -1.63 -2.70 -12.38
CA ASN A 121 -1.86 -4.14 -12.36
C ASN A 121 -3.01 -4.53 -11.42
N TYR A 122 -3.06 -3.99 -10.20
CA TYR A 122 -4.17 -4.26 -9.27
C TYR A 122 -5.50 -3.69 -9.79
N ALA A 123 -5.50 -2.44 -10.27
CA ALA A 123 -6.70 -1.76 -10.75
C ALA A 123 -7.23 -2.28 -12.08
N SER A 124 -6.44 -3.08 -12.81
CA SER A 124 -6.86 -3.73 -14.05
C SER A 124 -7.86 -4.87 -13.80
N HIS A 125 -7.92 -5.42 -12.59
CA HIS A 125 -8.86 -6.48 -12.23
C HIS A 125 -10.13 -5.89 -11.60
N LYS A 126 -11.27 -5.99 -12.30
CA LYS A 126 -12.55 -5.36 -11.90
C LYS A 126 -13.09 -5.80 -10.52
N ASP A 127 -12.78 -7.02 -10.10
CA ASP A 127 -13.30 -7.58 -8.85
C ASP A 127 -12.48 -7.14 -7.61
N PHE A 128 -11.31 -6.53 -7.82
CA PHE A 128 -10.48 -6.02 -6.74
C PHE A 128 -11.06 -4.71 -6.19
N VAL A 129 -11.52 -4.74 -4.93
CA VAL A 129 -11.99 -3.52 -4.27
C VAL A 129 -10.82 -2.59 -3.99
N HIS A 130 -10.90 -1.36 -4.48
CA HIS A 130 -9.88 -0.33 -4.23
C HIS A 130 -10.13 0.43 -2.94
N VAL A 131 -9.09 0.61 -2.13
CA VAL A 131 -9.10 1.48 -0.94
C VAL A 131 -7.94 2.48 -1.00
N ARG A 132 -8.25 3.78 -0.91
CA ARG A 132 -7.24 4.81 -0.68
C ARG A 132 -6.84 4.84 0.80
N TYR A 133 -5.55 4.81 1.06
CA TYR A 133 -4.99 4.86 2.41
C TYR A 133 -5.41 6.14 3.15
N GLU A 134 -5.45 7.27 2.46
CA GLU A 134 -5.80 8.56 3.04
C GLU A 134 -7.23 8.54 3.60
N SER A 135 -8.17 8.03 2.81
CA SER A 135 -9.57 7.86 3.24
C SER A 135 -9.69 6.85 4.38
N LEU A 136 -8.88 5.79 4.38
CA LEU A 136 -8.86 4.82 5.48
C LEU A 136 -8.32 5.41 6.79
N VAL A 137 -7.37 6.34 6.72
CA VAL A 137 -6.84 7.04 7.89
C VAL A 137 -7.82 8.10 8.41
N GLU A 138 -8.47 8.82 7.50
CA GLU A 138 -9.39 9.91 7.83
C GLU A 138 -10.75 9.39 8.33
N TYR A 139 -11.30 8.36 7.67
CA TYR A 139 -12.63 7.80 7.95
C TYR A 139 -12.57 6.27 8.15
N PRO A 140 -11.81 5.77 9.15
CA PRO A 140 -11.51 4.34 9.27
C PRO A 140 -12.76 3.48 9.40
N GLU A 141 -13.74 3.89 10.21
CA GLU A 141 -14.99 3.15 10.41
C GLU A 141 -15.84 3.10 9.13
N VAL A 142 -16.02 4.24 8.45
CA VAL A 142 -16.81 4.32 7.23
C VAL A 142 -16.20 3.47 6.12
N ILE A 143 -14.88 3.58 5.91
CA ILE A 143 -14.20 2.85 4.84
C ILE A 143 -14.16 1.35 5.14
N THR A 144 -13.87 0.95 6.38
CA THR A 144 -13.85 -0.47 6.76
C THR A 144 -15.22 -1.09 6.76
N LYS A 145 -16.29 -0.36 7.13
CA LYS A 145 -17.66 -0.84 6.99
C LYS A 145 -18.01 -1.11 5.54
N LYS A 146 -17.74 -0.18 4.62
CA LYS A 146 -17.98 -0.39 3.17
C LYS A 146 -17.23 -1.61 2.65
N LEU A 147 -15.99 -1.79 3.09
CA LEU A 147 -15.19 -2.95 2.73
C LEU A 147 -15.76 -4.24 3.32
N ALA A 148 -16.14 -4.25 4.60
CA ALA A 148 -16.75 -5.39 5.28
C ALA A 148 -18.07 -5.82 4.64
N ASP A 149 -18.95 -4.87 4.29
CA ASP A 149 -20.21 -5.13 3.60
C ASP A 149 -19.95 -5.82 2.24
N LYS A 150 -18.92 -5.37 1.51
CA LYS A 150 -18.55 -5.95 0.20
C LYS A 150 -17.90 -7.33 0.32
N LEU A 151 -17.19 -7.58 1.42
CA LEU A 151 -16.50 -8.83 1.72
C LEU A 151 -17.36 -9.82 2.52
N ASP A 152 -18.63 -9.49 2.79
CA ASP A 152 -19.56 -10.26 3.62
C ASP A 152 -19.01 -10.59 5.03
N LEU A 153 -18.41 -9.58 5.68
CA LEU A 153 -17.81 -9.75 7.01
C LEU A 153 -18.77 -9.32 8.11
N SER A 154 -18.93 -10.19 9.12
CA SER A 154 -19.68 -9.85 10.32
C SER A 154 -18.85 -8.95 11.27
N PRO A 155 -19.43 -7.88 11.83
CA PRO A 155 -18.75 -7.06 12.84
C PRO A 155 -18.62 -7.82 14.16
N LYS A 156 -17.59 -7.51 14.94
CA LYS A 156 -17.48 -7.98 16.33
C LYS A 156 -18.37 -7.14 17.24
N GLU A 157 -18.82 -7.71 18.35
CA GLU A 157 -19.69 -7.02 19.33
C GLU A 157 -19.00 -5.87 20.12
N ALA A 158 -17.70 -5.64 19.91
CA ALA A 158 -16.94 -4.61 20.62
C ALA A 158 -16.99 -3.25 19.91
N ALA A 159 -16.72 -2.18 20.67
CA ALA A 159 -16.56 -0.84 20.12
C ALA A 159 -15.46 -0.79 19.03
N PHE A 160 -15.71 0.02 17.99
CA PHE A 160 -14.79 0.17 16.86
C PHE A 160 -13.44 0.70 17.33
N PHE A 161 -12.39 -0.04 16.97
CA PHE A 161 -11.02 0.23 17.37
C PHE A 161 -10.23 0.81 16.20
N VAL A 162 -9.48 1.87 16.49
CA VAL A 162 -8.54 2.49 15.56
C VAL A 162 -7.17 2.57 16.23
N PRO A 163 -6.10 2.01 15.62
CA PRO A 163 -4.75 2.11 16.18
C PRO A 163 -4.30 3.56 16.38
N GLU A 164 -3.88 3.90 17.60
CA GLU A 164 -3.31 5.22 17.95
C GLU A 164 -1.78 5.24 17.78
N LYS A 165 -1.15 4.06 17.83
CA LYS A 165 0.28 3.86 17.61
C LYS A 165 0.53 3.26 16.22
N LYS A 166 1.76 3.39 15.71
CA LYS A 166 2.17 2.82 14.43
C LYS A 166 2.00 1.30 14.49
N VAL A 167 1.43 0.73 13.44
CA VAL A 167 1.23 -0.71 13.34
C VAL A 167 2.54 -1.46 13.08
N LYS A 168 2.68 -2.64 13.69
CA LYS A 168 3.81 -3.55 13.49
C LYS A 168 3.86 -4.07 12.05
N ARG A 169 5.04 -4.55 11.66
CA ARG A 169 5.20 -5.36 10.45
C ARG A 169 4.79 -6.79 10.79
N THR A 170 3.58 -7.18 10.39
CA THR A 170 3.04 -8.51 10.68
C THR A 170 3.00 -9.41 9.45
N ASN A 171 3.17 -10.70 9.68
CA ASN A 171 3.03 -11.80 8.72
C ASN A 171 1.85 -12.72 9.13
N ASP A 172 1.57 -13.74 8.32
CA ASP A 172 0.40 -14.61 8.55
C ASP A 172 0.60 -15.65 9.68
N ASN A 173 1.85 -15.86 10.11
CA ASN A 173 2.23 -16.76 11.19
C ASN A 173 2.23 -16.08 12.58
N ASP A 174 2.15 -14.75 12.63
CA ASP A 174 2.09 -14.02 13.89
C ASP A 174 0.79 -14.36 14.64
N LYS A 175 0.91 -14.69 15.93
CA LYS A 175 -0.22 -14.90 16.84
C LYS A 175 -0.62 -13.56 17.43
N LEU A 176 -1.54 -12.87 16.78
CA LEU A 176 -2.12 -11.61 17.25
C LEU A 176 -3.41 -11.94 18.01
N THR A 177 -3.35 -11.84 19.33
CA THR A 177 -4.42 -12.25 20.26
C THR A 177 -5.18 -11.06 20.82
N SER A 178 -4.56 -9.89 20.90
CA SER A 178 -5.17 -8.65 21.35
C SER A 178 -4.98 -7.50 20.34
N LYS A 179 -5.70 -6.40 20.53
CA LYS A 179 -5.62 -5.20 19.67
C LYS A 179 -4.24 -4.54 19.76
N GLU A 180 -3.61 -4.63 20.92
CA GLU A 180 -2.28 -4.09 21.24
C GLU A 180 -1.16 -4.84 20.50
N ASP A 181 -1.38 -6.12 20.18
CA ASP A 181 -0.42 -6.93 19.44
C ASP A 181 -0.11 -6.33 18.07
N TYR A 182 -1.07 -5.62 17.45
CA TYR A 182 -0.90 -4.96 16.15
C TYR A 182 -0.04 -3.70 16.20
N MET A 183 0.25 -3.14 17.38
CA MET A 183 0.85 -1.81 17.54
C MET A 183 2.30 -1.88 18.04
N THR A 184 3.13 -0.94 17.58
CA THR A 184 4.44 -0.61 18.14
C THR A 184 4.28 0.37 19.31
N GLU A 185 5.37 0.78 19.95
CA GLU A 185 5.35 1.83 20.98
C GLU A 185 5.34 3.27 20.43
N GLN A 186 5.50 3.44 19.12
CA GLN A 186 5.59 4.77 18.52
C GLN A 186 4.20 5.31 18.19
N ASN A 187 3.92 6.57 18.56
CA ASN A 187 2.67 7.24 18.19
C ASN A 187 2.50 7.35 16.67
N PHE A 188 1.26 7.22 16.20
CA PHE A 188 0.90 7.41 14.79
C PHE A 188 0.32 8.80 14.56
N ASP A 189 1.11 9.69 13.94
CA ASP A 189 0.65 11.01 13.56
C ASP A 189 -0.22 10.95 12.29
N ARG A 190 -1.53 10.85 12.47
CA ARG A 190 -2.52 10.92 11.38
C ARG A 190 -2.52 12.28 10.69
N SER A 191 -2.29 13.34 11.46
CA SER A 191 -2.35 14.72 10.97
C SER A 191 -1.24 15.02 9.97
N ALA A 192 -0.09 14.33 10.08
CA ALA A 192 0.98 14.44 9.09
C ALA A 192 0.55 14.05 7.68
N TYR A 193 -0.39 13.10 7.55
CA TYR A 193 -0.93 12.70 6.25
C TYR A 193 -1.97 13.69 5.75
N MET A 194 -2.89 14.13 6.63
CA MET A 194 -3.97 15.05 6.26
C MET A 194 -3.47 16.46 5.93
N LYS A 195 -2.32 16.85 6.49
CA LYS A 195 -1.66 18.15 6.23
C LYS A 195 -0.54 18.05 5.20
N ASN A 196 -0.45 16.95 4.45
CA ASN A 196 0.54 16.73 3.40
C ASN A 196 2.00 16.98 3.84
N GLN A 197 2.34 16.74 5.11
CA GLN A 197 3.67 17.09 5.66
C GLN A 197 4.83 16.34 5.00
N TYR A 198 4.54 15.27 4.26
CA TYR A 198 5.53 14.54 3.46
C TYR A 198 6.08 15.39 2.30
N MET A 199 5.35 16.40 1.83
CA MET A 199 5.78 17.28 0.73
C MET A 199 7.05 18.07 1.06
N LYS A 200 7.35 18.33 2.34
CA LYS A 200 8.57 19.02 2.78
C LYS A 200 9.88 18.30 2.42
N ASN A 201 9.81 17.05 1.96
CA ASN A 201 10.98 16.28 1.54
C ASN A 201 11.35 16.50 0.07
N PHE A 202 10.47 17.14 -0.71
CA PHE A 202 10.65 17.31 -2.15
C PHE A 202 11.13 18.72 -2.48
N SER A 203 12.11 18.84 -3.38
CA SER A 203 12.37 20.11 -4.07
C SER A 203 11.31 20.37 -5.16
N ALA A 204 11.28 21.58 -5.72
CA ALA A 204 10.41 21.88 -6.85
C ALA A 204 10.72 20.98 -8.07
N GLU A 205 12.00 20.70 -8.32
CA GLU A 205 12.44 19.79 -9.39
C GLU A 205 12.00 18.34 -9.11
N ASP A 206 12.03 17.90 -7.85
CA ASP A 206 11.52 16.57 -7.48
C ASP A 206 10.02 16.47 -7.73
N ILE A 207 9.25 17.50 -7.41
CA ILE A 207 7.79 17.54 -7.66
C ILE A 207 7.49 17.50 -9.16
N ALA A 208 8.19 18.33 -9.94
CA ALA A 208 8.03 18.37 -11.40
C ALA A 208 8.37 17.01 -12.03
N LEU A 209 9.44 16.35 -11.58
CA LEU A 209 9.81 15.01 -12.01
C LEU A 209 8.69 14.01 -11.73
N VAL A 210 8.25 13.92 -10.47
CA VAL A 210 7.18 12.99 -10.07
C VAL A 210 5.90 13.25 -10.87
N ALA A 211 5.50 14.51 -11.01
CA ALA A 211 4.30 14.87 -11.78
C ALA A 211 4.40 14.50 -13.27
N SER A 212 5.60 14.56 -13.85
CA SER A 212 5.83 14.18 -15.25
C SER A 212 5.79 12.66 -15.48
N GLU A 213 6.14 11.87 -14.47
CA GLU A 213 6.18 10.40 -14.55
C GLU A 213 4.87 9.74 -14.10
N LEU A 214 4.02 10.44 -13.35
CA LEU A 214 2.74 9.88 -12.89
C LEU A 214 1.78 9.61 -14.05
N ASP A 215 1.21 8.41 -14.04
CA ASP A 215 0.17 8.04 -14.99
C ASP A 215 -1.13 8.76 -14.66
N ARG A 216 -1.54 9.68 -15.54
CA ARG A 216 -2.73 10.51 -15.37
C ARG A 216 -4.02 9.68 -15.39
N GLU A 217 -4.10 8.67 -16.25
CA GLU A 217 -5.27 7.79 -16.32
C GLU A 217 -5.41 7.03 -15.00
N LEU A 218 -4.31 6.51 -14.48
CA LEU A 218 -4.30 5.80 -13.20
C LEU A 218 -4.66 6.72 -12.03
N ILE A 219 -4.16 7.96 -12.01
CA ILE A 219 -4.51 8.96 -10.99
C ILE A 219 -6.02 9.22 -10.97
N GLU A 220 -6.64 9.39 -12.14
CA GLU A 220 -8.08 9.57 -12.25
C GLU A 220 -8.83 8.32 -11.80
N LYS A 221 -8.44 7.15 -12.31
CA LYS A 221 -9.04 5.85 -11.99
C LYS A 221 -9.03 5.54 -10.48
N LEU A 222 -7.96 5.92 -9.79
CA LEU A 222 -7.82 5.73 -8.34
C LEU A 222 -8.38 6.90 -7.52
N GLY A 223 -8.94 7.93 -8.17
CA GLY A 223 -9.57 9.06 -7.49
C GLY A 223 -8.58 9.99 -6.79
N TYR A 224 -7.35 10.11 -7.29
CA TYR A 224 -6.33 11.00 -6.73
C TYR A 224 -6.29 12.39 -7.39
N THR A 225 -7.07 12.65 -8.44
CA THR A 225 -7.07 13.94 -9.17
C THR A 225 -7.23 15.16 -8.24
N PRO A 226 -8.21 15.24 -7.32
CA PRO A 226 -8.35 16.42 -6.46
C PRO A 226 -7.14 16.63 -5.54
N LEU A 227 -6.57 15.55 -5.02
CA LEU A 227 -5.38 15.61 -4.17
C LEU A 227 -4.16 16.07 -4.98
N MET A 228 -3.95 15.56 -6.20
CA MET A 228 -2.83 16.01 -7.04
C MET A 228 -2.96 17.49 -7.37
N GLN A 229 -4.17 17.98 -7.68
CA GLN A 229 -4.43 19.40 -7.89
C GLN A 229 -4.13 20.25 -6.65
N GLU A 230 -4.43 19.76 -5.45
CA GLU A 230 -4.07 20.44 -4.21
C GLU A 230 -2.56 20.53 -4.03
N LEU A 231 -1.86 19.41 -4.18
CA LEU A 231 -0.40 19.32 -3.96
C LEU A 231 0.41 20.15 -4.95
N TYR A 232 -0.12 20.40 -6.16
CA TYR A 232 0.55 21.21 -7.18
C TYR A 232 0.26 22.71 -7.07
N LYS A 233 -0.66 23.17 -6.20
CA LYS A 233 -0.95 24.62 -6.11
C LYS A 233 0.20 25.45 -5.56
N ASP A 234 1.08 24.82 -4.79
CA ASP A 234 2.15 25.49 -4.06
C ASP A 234 3.49 25.48 -4.81
N TYR A 235 3.52 25.01 -6.07
CA TYR A 235 4.75 24.77 -6.86
C TYR A 235 4.53 25.04 -8.36
#